data_AF-A0A968B218-F1
#
_entry.id   AF-A0A968B218-F1
#
_cell.length_a   1.000
_cell.length_b   1.000
_cell.length_c   1.000
_cell.angle_alpha   90.00
_cell.angle_beta   90.00
_cell.angle_gamma   90.00
#
_symmetry.space_group_name_H-M   'P 1'
#
loop_
_entity.id
_entity.type
_entity.pdbx_description
1 polymer ?
#
loop_
_entity_poly.entity_id
_entity_poly.type
_entity_poly.pdbx_seq_one_letter_code
_entity_poly.pdbx_strand_id
1 'polypeptide(L)'
;NINTLAFMPMVGLSIAVSTLVGQRLGENEPQLAEKATWSSFHLAFIFFTGLGFAYFLVPDVFIWPFAVQADAASFTAIHQLTRTLLTFVAFYCLFDAGNMVFSGALKGAGDTRFVAIASVGLSWLVMIIPATFSVFILEANIYWMWSFLTLYIIALCLVFYWRFKHGFWKSLRVIESDEGGEIPAALEAMD
;
A
#
# COMPACT_ATOMS: atom_id res chain seq x y z
N ASN A 1 4.30 21.75 0.41
CA ASN A 1 4.73 20.61 -0.43
C ASN A 1 3.48 19.97 -1.02
N ILE A 2 3.08 20.34 -2.25
CA ILE A 2 1.77 19.97 -2.85
C ILE A 2 1.62 18.45 -3.02
N ASN A 3 2.73 17.74 -3.22
CA ASN A 3 2.72 16.29 -3.43
C ASN A 3 2.11 15.54 -2.23
N THR A 4 2.41 15.98 -1.01
CA THR A 4 1.91 15.33 0.22
C THR A 4 0.38 15.43 0.37
N LEU A 5 -0.25 16.48 -0.16
CA LEU A 5 -1.71 16.64 -0.13
C LEU A 5 -2.43 15.61 -1.01
N ALA A 6 -1.81 15.16 -2.10
CA ALA A 6 -2.37 14.12 -2.97
C ALA A 6 -2.26 12.72 -2.34
N PHE A 7 -1.22 12.45 -1.56
CA PHE A 7 -1.01 11.15 -0.90
C PHE A 7 -1.75 10.98 0.45
N MET A 8 -2.16 12.09 1.08
CA MET A 8 -2.81 12.06 2.40
C MET A 8 -4.14 11.29 2.46
N PRO A 9 -5.09 11.46 1.52
CA PRO A 9 -6.36 10.72 1.55
C PRO A 9 -6.15 9.21 1.54
N MET A 10 -5.10 8.79 0.83
CA MET A 10 -4.75 7.39 0.65
C MET A 10 -4.19 6.81 1.96
N VAL A 11 -3.21 7.47 2.56
CA VAL A 11 -2.68 7.09 3.88
C VAL A 11 -3.79 7.05 4.93
N GLY A 12 -4.71 8.03 4.90
CA GLY A 12 -5.88 8.07 5.77
C GLY A 12 -6.79 6.85 5.61
N LEU A 13 -7.06 6.43 4.37
CA LEU A 13 -7.82 5.22 4.09
C LEU A 13 -7.12 3.96 4.63
N SER A 14 -5.81 3.83 4.48
CA SER A 14 -5.04 2.69 5.03
C SER A 14 -5.16 2.61 6.55
N ILE A 15 -5.05 3.75 7.24
CA ILE A 15 -5.21 3.84 8.69
C ILE A 15 -6.63 3.47 9.10
N ALA A 16 -7.65 3.99 8.41
CA ALA A 16 -9.05 3.68 8.70
C ALA A 16 -9.32 2.16 8.57
N VAL A 17 -8.82 1.52 7.52
CA VAL A 17 -8.92 0.06 7.34
C VAL A 17 -8.23 -0.68 8.48
N SER A 18 -7.02 -0.26 8.86
CA SER A 18 -6.28 -0.85 9.98
C SER A 18 -7.07 -0.79 11.29
N THR A 19 -7.69 0.36 11.59
CA THR A 19 -8.51 0.55 12.79
C THR A 19 -9.77 -0.33 12.76
N LEU A 20 -10.51 -0.32 11.64
CA LEU A 20 -11.73 -1.13 11.50
C LEU A 20 -11.44 -2.62 11.64
N VAL A 21 -10.36 -3.10 11.01
CA VAL A 21 -9.97 -4.51 11.11
C VAL A 21 -9.55 -4.86 12.53
N GLY A 22 -8.74 -4.01 13.19
CA GLY A 22 -8.33 -4.23 14.57
C GLY A 22 -9.51 -4.28 15.55
N GLN A 23 -10.47 -3.36 15.41
CA GLN A 23 -11.69 -3.35 16.24
C GLN A 23 -12.54 -4.60 16.04
N ARG A 24 -12.85 -4.95 14.78
CA ARG A 24 -13.68 -6.13 14.46
C ARG A 24 -13.02 -7.45 14.85
N LEU A 25 -11.69 -7.53 14.74
CA LEU A 25 -10.96 -8.71 15.20
C LEU A 25 -10.98 -8.80 16.73
N GLY A 26 -10.88 -7.67 17.44
CA GLY A 26 -11.06 -7.60 18.89
C GLY A 26 -12.47 -7.99 19.37
N GLU A 27 -13.50 -7.68 18.58
CA GLU A 27 -14.90 -8.11 18.82
C GLU A 27 -15.14 -9.60 18.50
N ASN A 28 -14.13 -10.35 18.05
CA ASN A 28 -14.23 -11.72 17.54
C ASN A 28 -15.18 -11.84 16.31
N GLU A 29 -15.28 -10.78 15.50
CA GLU A 29 -16.08 -10.73 14.27
C GLU A 29 -15.21 -10.63 12.99
N PRO A 30 -14.37 -11.63 12.67
CA PRO A 30 -13.44 -11.57 11.54
C PRO A 30 -14.14 -11.48 10.18
N GLN A 31 -15.40 -11.92 10.09
CA GLN A 31 -16.21 -11.78 8.88
C GLN A 31 -16.55 -10.31 8.58
N LEU A 32 -16.82 -9.50 9.61
CA LEU A 32 -17.07 -8.07 9.44
C LEU A 32 -15.78 -7.32 9.11
N ALA A 33 -14.64 -7.74 9.69
CA ALA A 33 -13.32 -7.23 9.31
C ALA A 33 -13.02 -7.44 7.81
N GLU A 34 -13.35 -8.63 7.29
CA GLU A 34 -13.19 -8.95 5.88
C GLU A 34 -14.11 -8.10 5.00
N LYS A 35 -15.40 -7.98 5.35
CA LYS A 35 -16.35 -7.13 4.63
C LYS A 35 -15.92 -5.66 4.61
N ALA A 36 -15.44 -5.14 5.74
CA ALA A 36 -14.93 -3.77 5.83
C ALA A 36 -13.73 -3.58 4.90
N THR A 37 -12.79 -4.52 4.90
CA THR A 37 -11.61 -4.48 4.00
C THR A 37 -12.03 -4.46 2.53
N TRP A 38 -12.98 -5.32 2.14
CA TRP A 38 -13.48 -5.35 0.77
C TRP A 38 -14.21 -4.08 0.37
N SER A 39 -15.04 -3.51 1.25
CA SER A 39 -15.71 -2.22 1.00
C SER A 39 -14.69 -1.10 0.81
N SER A 40 -13.65 -1.05 1.65
CA SER A 40 -12.56 -0.08 1.51
C SER A 40 -11.74 -0.32 0.25
N PHE A 41 -11.54 -1.57 -0.18
CA PHE A 41 -10.91 -1.90 -1.45
C PHE A 41 -11.69 -1.33 -2.63
N HIS A 42 -13.02 -1.48 -2.66
CA HIS A 42 -13.84 -0.90 -3.74
C HIS A 42 -13.73 0.63 -3.78
N LEU A 43 -13.78 1.28 -2.61
CA LEU A 43 -13.63 2.74 -2.53
C LEU A 43 -12.24 3.19 -3.03
N ALA A 44 -11.18 2.51 -2.58
CA ALA A 44 -9.82 2.77 -3.06
C ALA A 44 -9.72 2.55 -4.57
N PHE A 45 -10.25 1.44 -5.07
CA PHE A 45 -10.18 1.07 -6.48
C PHE A 45 -10.87 2.10 -7.38
N ILE A 46 -12.07 2.58 -7.00
CA ILE A 46 -12.77 3.65 -7.73
C ILE A 46 -11.94 4.93 -7.74
N PHE A 47 -11.39 5.33 -6.58
CA PHE A 47 -10.57 6.52 -6.46
C PHE A 47 -9.31 6.45 -7.34
N PHE A 48 -8.54 5.36 -7.24
CA PHE A 48 -7.31 5.16 -8.01
C PHE A 48 -7.57 4.94 -9.50
N THR A 49 -8.70 4.33 -9.87
CA THR A 49 -9.11 4.24 -11.28
C THR A 49 -9.40 5.62 -11.83
N GLY A 50 -10.17 6.45 -11.12
CA GLY A 50 -10.43 7.84 -11.52
C GLY A 50 -9.15 8.65 -11.64
N LEU A 51 -8.23 8.49 -10.69
CA LEU A 51 -6.92 9.14 -10.70
C LEU A 51 -6.05 8.66 -11.87
N GLY A 52 -6.00 7.35 -12.13
CA GLY A 52 -5.28 6.77 -13.27
C GLY A 52 -5.83 7.26 -14.61
N PHE A 53 -7.16 7.35 -14.75
CA PHE A 53 -7.79 7.95 -15.92
C PHE A 53 -7.43 9.42 -16.08
N ALA A 54 -7.41 10.20 -15.00
CA ALA A 54 -6.99 11.59 -15.04
C ALA A 54 -5.54 11.75 -15.51
N TYR A 55 -4.62 10.91 -15.00
CA TYR A 55 -3.23 10.90 -15.45
C TYR A 55 -3.06 10.50 -16.93
N PHE A 56 -3.93 9.63 -17.44
CA PHE A 56 -3.88 9.20 -18.83
C PHE A 56 -4.51 10.22 -19.80
N LEU A 57 -5.66 10.80 -19.44
CA LEU A 57 -6.43 11.69 -20.31
C LEU A 57 -5.93 13.13 -20.32
N VAL A 58 -5.43 13.63 -19.18
CA VAL A 58 -5.02 15.03 -19.03
C VAL A 58 -3.64 15.14 -18.38
N PRO A 59 -2.60 14.49 -18.92
CA PRO A 59 -1.25 14.49 -18.33
C PRO A 59 -0.69 15.91 -18.22
N ASP A 60 -0.98 16.77 -19.20
CA ASP A 60 -0.41 18.13 -19.29
C ASP A 60 -0.83 19.02 -18.10
N VAL A 61 -2.02 18.82 -17.52
CA VAL A 61 -2.48 19.55 -16.33
C VAL A 61 -1.66 19.19 -15.09
N PHE A 62 -1.19 17.94 -14.98
CA PHE A 62 -0.33 17.51 -13.89
C PHE A 62 1.13 17.91 -14.10
N ILE A 63 1.55 18.13 -15.35
CA ILE A 63 2.90 18.55 -15.71
C ILE A 63 3.07 20.07 -15.57
N TRP A 64 2.01 20.84 -15.85
CA TRP A 64 2.04 22.31 -15.87
C TRP A 64 2.60 22.97 -14.59
N PRO A 65 2.26 22.53 -13.35
CA PRO A 65 2.83 23.11 -12.14
C PRO A 65 4.36 22.96 -12.03
N PHE A 66 4.92 21.90 -12.63
CA PHE A 66 6.36 21.66 -12.67
C PHE A 66 7.06 22.42 -13.80
N ALA A 67 6.30 22.89 -14.80
CA ALA A 67 6.80 23.72 -15.90
C ALA A 67 7.21 25.12 -15.45
N VAL A 68 6.51 25.67 -14.44
CA VAL A 68 6.64 27.06 -13.99
C VAL A 68 8.03 27.37 -13.42
N GLN A 69 8.79 26.36 -13.01
CA GLN A 69 10.15 26.51 -12.44
C GLN A 69 11.27 25.95 -13.35
N ALA A 70 10.94 25.42 -14.53
CA ALA A 70 11.91 24.76 -15.41
C ALA A 70 12.35 25.66 -16.57
N ASP A 71 13.64 25.57 -16.93
CA ASP A 71 14.18 26.24 -18.12
C ASP A 71 13.52 25.70 -19.40
N ALA A 72 13.11 26.60 -20.31
CA ALA A 72 12.20 26.30 -21.41
C ALA A 72 12.74 25.25 -22.40
N ALA A 73 14.06 25.19 -22.59
CA ALA A 73 14.72 24.23 -23.47
C ALA A 73 14.78 22.81 -22.87
N SER A 74 14.91 22.70 -21.55
CA SER A 74 14.88 21.42 -20.83
C SER A 74 13.46 20.87 -20.71
N PHE A 75 12.47 21.78 -20.67
CA PHE A 75 11.06 21.43 -20.50
C PHE A 75 10.51 20.57 -21.65
N THR A 76 10.86 20.85 -22.91
CA THR A 76 10.34 20.09 -24.07
C THR A 76 10.81 18.63 -24.07
N ALA A 77 12.07 18.36 -23.73
CA ALA A 77 12.61 17.00 -23.63
C ALA A 77 12.04 16.25 -22.42
N ILE A 78 11.88 16.93 -21.28
CA ILE A 78 11.30 16.36 -20.06
C ILE A 78 9.81 16.08 -20.25
N HIS A 79 9.08 16.90 -21.00
CA HIS A 79 7.64 16.75 -21.20
C HIS A 79 7.25 15.41 -21.81
N GLN A 80 7.94 14.99 -22.89
CA GLN A 80 7.68 13.73 -23.58
C GLN A 80 8.01 12.52 -22.70
N LEU A 81 9.11 12.63 -21.94
CA LEU A 81 9.50 11.61 -20.96
C LEU A 81 8.44 11.48 -19.86
N THR A 82 8.07 12.60 -19.23
CA THR A 82 7.07 12.65 -18.15
C THR A 82 5.73 12.11 -18.58
N ARG A 83 5.26 12.40 -19.80
CA ARG A 83 4.03 11.81 -20.34
C ARG A 83 4.08 10.28 -20.39
N THR A 84 5.22 9.73 -20.81
CA THR A 84 5.41 8.27 -20.85
C THR A 84 5.43 7.68 -19.43
N LEU A 85 6.11 8.35 -18.49
CA LEU A 85 6.16 7.94 -17.09
C LEU A 85 4.78 7.98 -16.42
N LEU A 86 3.95 8.99 -16.73
CA LEU A 86 2.57 9.05 -16.24
C LEU A 86 1.71 7.86 -16.67
N THR A 87 2.05 7.22 -17.80
CA THR A 87 1.37 5.99 -18.23
C THR A 87 1.73 4.81 -17.30
N PHE A 88 2.99 4.69 -16.88
CA PHE A 88 3.39 3.72 -15.86
C PHE A 88 2.68 4.00 -14.52
N VAL A 89 2.61 5.27 -14.11
CA VAL A 89 1.89 5.72 -12.91
C VAL A 89 0.43 5.31 -12.96
N ALA A 90 -0.27 5.64 -14.04
CA ALA A 90 -1.66 5.27 -14.22
C ALA A 90 -1.87 3.76 -14.09
N PHE A 91 -0.95 2.95 -14.60
CA PHE A 91 -1.03 1.49 -14.51
C PHE A 91 -0.80 0.97 -13.09
N TYR A 92 0.30 1.35 -12.43
CA TYR A 92 0.59 0.82 -11.08
C TYR A 92 -0.34 1.39 -10.01
N CYS A 93 -0.90 2.59 -10.20
CA CYS A 93 -1.84 3.21 -9.25
C CYS A 93 -3.04 2.30 -8.93
N LEU A 94 -3.52 1.51 -9.90
CA LEU A 94 -4.60 0.55 -9.66
C LEU A 94 -4.18 -0.55 -8.65
N PHE A 95 -2.93 -1.01 -8.74
CA PHE A 95 -2.39 -2.01 -7.82
C PHE A 95 -2.04 -1.41 -6.46
N ASP A 96 -1.69 -0.12 -6.44
CA ASP A 96 -1.42 0.62 -5.21
C ASP A 96 -2.66 0.69 -4.29
N ALA A 97 -3.87 0.76 -4.88
CA ALA A 97 -5.12 0.63 -4.15
C ALA A 97 -5.19 -0.67 -3.33
N GLY A 98 -4.87 -1.80 -3.97
CA GLY A 98 -4.86 -3.12 -3.32
C GLY A 98 -3.77 -3.22 -2.27
N ASN A 99 -2.56 -2.80 -2.62
CA ASN A 99 -1.42 -2.77 -1.70
C ASN A 99 -1.79 -2.04 -0.40
N MET A 100 -2.32 -0.82 -0.52
CA MET A 100 -2.59 0.03 0.61
C MET A 100 -3.72 -0.48 1.51
N VAL A 101 -4.78 -1.06 0.92
CA VAL A 101 -5.91 -1.63 1.67
C VAL A 101 -5.52 -2.95 2.34
N PHE A 102 -4.93 -3.90 1.61
CA PHE A 102 -4.54 -5.19 2.18
C PHE A 102 -3.40 -5.04 3.19
N SER A 103 -2.42 -4.17 2.94
CA SER A 103 -1.38 -3.82 3.91
C SER A 103 -1.99 -3.21 5.16
N GLY A 104 -2.93 -2.26 5.01
CA GLY A 104 -3.68 -1.67 6.13
C GLY A 104 -4.41 -2.72 6.96
N ALA A 105 -5.13 -3.62 6.30
CA ALA A 105 -5.87 -4.70 6.96
C ALA A 105 -4.95 -5.68 7.71
N LEU A 106 -3.85 -6.12 7.08
CA LEU A 106 -2.88 -7.03 7.71
C LEU A 106 -2.19 -6.37 8.91
N LYS A 107 -1.84 -5.08 8.81
CA LYS A 107 -1.30 -4.31 9.94
C LYS A 107 -2.31 -4.19 11.07
N GLY A 108 -3.57 -3.93 10.76
CA GLY A 108 -4.67 -3.86 11.73
C GLY A 108 -4.95 -5.19 12.45
N ALA A 109 -4.76 -6.32 11.75
CA ALA A 109 -4.89 -7.66 12.31
C ALA A 109 -3.67 -8.11 13.15
N GLY A 110 -2.61 -7.30 13.23
CA GLY A 110 -1.38 -7.65 13.94
C GLY A 110 -0.35 -8.42 13.11
N ASP A 111 -0.60 -8.68 11.82
CA ASP A 111 0.35 -9.33 10.90
C ASP A 111 1.41 -8.35 10.34
N THR A 112 1.87 -7.42 11.18
CA THR A 112 2.81 -6.35 10.82
C THR A 112 4.17 -6.88 10.41
N ARG A 113 4.62 -7.97 11.06
CA ARG A 113 5.89 -8.64 10.75
C ARG A 113 5.91 -9.17 9.33
N PHE A 114 4.84 -9.81 8.88
CA PHE A 114 4.73 -10.28 7.50
C PHE A 114 4.78 -9.11 6.52
N VAL A 115 4.02 -8.04 6.77
CA VAL A 115 4.01 -6.84 5.91
C VAL A 115 5.41 -6.25 5.78
N ALA A 116 6.17 -6.13 6.88
CA ALA A 116 7.52 -5.62 6.87
C ALA A 116 8.49 -6.54 6.10
N ILE A 117 8.49 -7.84 6.40
CA ILE A 117 9.39 -8.81 5.75
C ILE A 117 9.09 -8.91 4.25
N ALA A 118 7.81 -8.98 3.86
CA ALA A 118 7.43 -9.02 2.45
C ALA A 118 7.81 -7.74 1.72
N SER A 119 7.62 -6.56 2.33
CA SER A 119 8.02 -5.28 1.73
C SER A 119 9.53 -5.20 1.50
N VAL A 120 10.32 -5.56 2.51
CA VAL A 120 11.79 -5.56 2.40
C VAL A 120 12.24 -6.64 1.41
N GLY A 121 11.76 -7.87 1.52
CA GLY A 121 12.14 -8.95 0.63
C GLY A 121 11.82 -8.64 -0.84
N LEU A 122 10.63 -8.15 -1.14
CA LEU A 122 10.24 -7.79 -2.51
C LEU A 122 11.00 -6.57 -3.02
N SER A 123 11.24 -5.56 -2.19
CA SER A 123 12.00 -4.38 -2.64
C SER A 123 13.43 -4.74 -3.01
N TRP A 124 14.07 -5.63 -2.27
CA TRP A 124 15.40 -6.11 -2.62
C TRP A 124 15.39 -6.98 -3.89
N LEU A 125 14.52 -7.98 -3.95
CA LEU A 125 14.50 -8.97 -5.03
C LEU A 125 13.96 -8.43 -6.36
N VAL A 126 12.93 -7.59 -6.32
CA VAL A 126 12.20 -7.14 -7.52
C VAL A 126 12.65 -5.76 -7.99
N MET A 127 13.09 -4.90 -7.06
CA MET A 127 13.45 -3.52 -7.39
C MET A 127 14.95 -3.28 -7.32
N ILE A 128 15.58 -3.44 -6.16
CA ILE A 128 16.96 -3.01 -5.93
C ILE A 128 17.94 -3.86 -6.74
N ILE A 129 17.94 -5.19 -6.60
CA ILE A 129 18.91 -6.06 -7.29
C ILE A 129 18.77 -5.94 -8.82
N PRO A 130 17.57 -6.05 -9.42
CA PRO A 130 17.41 -5.91 -10.87
C PRO A 130 17.77 -4.52 -11.38
N ALA A 131 17.39 -3.45 -10.67
CA ALA A 131 17.72 -2.08 -11.07
C ALA A 131 19.24 -1.84 -11.04
N THR A 132 19.90 -2.27 -9.96
CA THR A 132 21.36 -2.12 -9.80
C THR A 132 22.09 -2.88 -10.91
N PHE A 133 21.73 -4.14 -11.13
CA PHE A 133 22.29 -4.96 -12.20
C PHE A 133 22.08 -4.32 -13.59
N SER A 134 20.87 -3.82 -13.87
CA SER A 134 20.54 -3.23 -15.16
C SER A 134 21.31 -1.93 -15.42
N VAL A 135 21.51 -1.09 -14.40
CA VAL A 135 22.27 0.16 -14.53
C VAL A 135 23.75 -0.11 -14.80
N PHE A 136 24.36 -1.04 -14.06
CA PHE A 136 25.81 -1.26 -14.16
C PHE A 136 26.24 -2.10 -15.37
N ILE A 137 25.36 -2.90 -15.97
CA ILE A 137 25.72 -3.83 -17.05
C ILE A 137 25.11 -3.44 -18.39
N LEU A 138 23.90 -2.88 -18.39
CA LEU A 138 23.12 -2.68 -19.61
C LEU A 138 22.97 -1.20 -20.02
N GLU A 139 23.62 -0.27 -19.31
CA GLU A 139 23.41 1.19 -19.45
C GLU A 139 21.91 1.53 -19.50
N ALA A 140 21.15 0.89 -18.60
CA ALA A 140 19.69 0.83 -18.72
C ALA A 140 19.03 2.21 -18.66
N ASN A 141 18.15 2.46 -19.64
CA ASN A 141 17.34 3.66 -19.72
C ASN A 141 16.29 3.71 -18.58
N ILE A 142 15.81 4.91 -18.25
CA ILE A 142 14.86 5.19 -17.17
C ILE A 142 13.58 4.31 -17.22
N TYR A 143 13.15 3.89 -18.41
CA TYR A 143 12.00 2.99 -18.58
C TYR A 143 12.16 1.65 -17.84
N TRP A 144 13.39 1.11 -17.73
CA TRP A 144 13.65 -0.11 -16.98
C TRP A 144 13.41 0.09 -15.49
N MET A 145 13.84 1.23 -14.94
CA MET A 145 13.62 1.57 -13.53
C MET A 145 12.13 1.65 -13.20
N TRP A 146 11.35 2.31 -14.06
CA TRP A 146 9.89 2.39 -13.89
C TRP A 146 9.18 1.06 -14.09
N SER A 147 9.72 0.18 -14.94
CA SER A 147 9.22 -1.19 -15.10
C SER A 147 9.45 -2.02 -13.84
N PHE A 148 10.64 -1.95 -13.21
CA PHE A 148 10.92 -2.63 -11.95
C PHE A 148 10.09 -2.08 -10.79
N LEU A 149 9.90 -0.76 -10.72
CA LEU A 149 9.01 -0.13 -9.74
C LEU A 149 7.56 -0.64 -9.90
N THR A 150 7.06 -0.65 -11.13
CA THR A 150 5.72 -1.14 -11.45
C THR A 150 5.57 -2.61 -11.06
N LEU A 151 6.56 -3.44 -11.41
CA LEU A 151 6.58 -4.87 -11.06
C LEU A 151 6.60 -5.08 -9.54
N TYR A 152 7.36 -4.27 -8.81
CA TYR A 152 7.42 -4.31 -7.36
C TYR A 152 6.06 -3.99 -6.72
N ILE A 153 5.36 -2.95 -7.19
CA ILE A 153 4.03 -2.57 -6.67
C ILE A 153 3.01 -3.68 -6.95
N ILE A 154 3.04 -4.26 -8.15
CA ILE A 154 2.19 -5.40 -8.51
C ILE A 154 2.49 -6.60 -7.61
N ALA A 155 3.77 -6.92 -7.41
CA ALA A 155 4.19 -8.04 -6.57
C ALA A 155 3.71 -7.86 -5.12
N LEU A 156 3.83 -6.65 -4.56
CA LEU A 156 3.32 -6.37 -3.22
C LEU A 156 1.80 -6.53 -3.13
N CYS A 157 1.07 -5.97 -4.09
CA CYS A 157 -0.38 -6.11 -4.14
C CYS A 157 -0.78 -7.59 -4.16
N LEU A 158 -0.13 -8.41 -5.00
CA LEU A 158 -0.42 -9.84 -5.10
C LEU A 158 -0.06 -10.60 -3.83
N VAL A 159 1.10 -10.33 -3.23
CA VAL A 159 1.55 -11.01 -2.00
C VAL A 159 0.64 -10.65 -0.81
N PHE A 160 0.28 -9.38 -0.64
CA PHE A 160 -0.65 -8.96 0.41
C PHE A 160 -2.07 -9.48 0.16
N TYR A 161 -2.55 -9.44 -1.08
CA TYR A 161 -3.83 -10.04 -1.45
C TYR A 161 -3.87 -11.54 -1.14
N TRP A 162 -2.83 -12.29 -1.53
CA TRP A 162 -2.75 -13.72 -1.28
C TRP A 162 -2.69 -14.04 0.21
N ARG A 163 -1.89 -13.29 0.97
CA ARG A 163 -1.80 -13.41 2.42
C ARG A 163 -3.16 -13.14 3.09
N PHE A 164 -3.85 -12.09 2.64
CA PHE A 164 -5.17 -11.74 3.12
C PHE A 164 -6.20 -12.83 2.79
N LYS A 165 -6.20 -13.35 1.56
CA LYS A 165 -7.12 -14.41 1.14
C LYS A 165 -6.94 -15.71 1.92
N HIS A 166 -5.70 -16.06 2.29
CA HIS A 166 -5.43 -17.25 3.10
C HIS A 166 -5.97 -17.17 4.53
N GLY A 167 -6.39 -16.00 5.00
CA GLY A 167 -7.17 -15.89 6.24
C GLY A 167 -6.39 -16.15 7.53
N PHE A 168 -5.08 -16.40 7.49
CA PHE A 168 -4.24 -16.57 8.69
C PHE A 168 -4.30 -15.35 9.62
N TRP A 169 -4.49 -14.17 9.06
CA TRP A 169 -4.70 -12.94 9.84
C TRP A 169 -5.95 -13.00 10.72
N LYS A 170 -6.94 -13.85 10.42
CA LYS A 170 -8.17 -14.03 11.21
C LYS A 170 -7.94 -14.80 12.51
N SER A 171 -6.89 -15.62 12.58
CA SER A 171 -6.53 -16.39 13.78
C SER A 171 -5.55 -15.66 14.69
N LEU A 172 -5.06 -14.49 14.30
CA LEU A 172 -4.18 -13.68 15.13
C LEU A 172 -5.02 -13.04 16.24
N ARG A 173 -4.92 -13.58 17.45
CA ARG A 173 -5.54 -13.00 18.65
C ARG A 173 -4.48 -12.24 19.44
N VAL A 174 -4.71 -10.95 19.63
CA VAL A 174 -3.81 -10.08 20.42
C VAL A 174 -4.20 -10.09 21.91
N ILE A 175 -5.43 -10.54 22.24
CA ILE A 175 -5.95 -10.60 23.61
C ILE A 175 -5.74 -12.01 24.16
N GLU A 176 -4.96 -12.14 25.22
CA GLU A 176 -4.89 -13.35 26.04
C GLU A 176 -6.27 -13.60 26.63
N SER A 177 -6.79 -14.82 26.52
CA SER A 177 -8.02 -15.20 27.24
C SER A 177 -7.72 -15.17 28.74
N ASP A 178 -8.49 -14.38 29.49
CA ASP A 178 -8.53 -14.33 30.97
C ASP A 178 -9.03 -15.67 31.57
N GLU A 179 -8.45 -16.79 31.16
CA GLU A 179 -8.59 -18.08 31.84
C GLU A 179 -7.42 -18.21 32.81
N GLY A 180 -7.55 -17.64 34.01
CA GLY A 180 -6.57 -17.85 35.08
C GLY A 180 -6.54 -16.85 36.23
N GLY A 181 -7.39 -15.83 36.22
CA GLY A 181 -7.52 -14.88 37.34
C GLY A 181 -8.43 -15.39 38.45
N GLU A 182 -8.27 -16.63 38.94
CA GLU A 182 -8.77 -16.94 40.28
C GLU A 182 -7.97 -16.08 41.25
N ILE A 183 -8.59 -14.99 41.74
CA ILE A 183 -8.06 -14.23 42.86
C ILE A 183 -7.90 -15.25 44.00
N PRO A 184 -6.67 -15.45 44.54
CA PRO A 184 -6.49 -16.38 45.63
C PRO A 184 -7.43 -15.98 46.77
N ALA A 185 -8.27 -16.90 47.22
CA ALA A 185 -9.21 -16.74 48.33
C ALA A 185 -8.57 -16.23 49.64
N ALA A 186 -7.24 -16.10 49.68
CA ALA A 186 -6.48 -15.45 50.74
C ALA A 186 -6.81 -13.95 50.93
N LEU A 187 -7.38 -13.26 49.92
CA LEU A 187 -7.79 -11.86 50.05
C LEU A 187 -9.21 -11.65 50.64
N GLU A 188 -10.08 -12.67 50.61
CA GLU A 188 -11.41 -12.59 51.26
C GLU A 188 -11.35 -12.82 52.78
N ALA A 189 -10.25 -13.36 53.31
CA ALA A 189 -10.09 -13.63 54.75
C ALA A 189 -9.45 -12.47 55.53
N MET A 190 -9.28 -11.31 54.91
CA MET A 190 -8.66 -10.11 55.52
C MET A 190 -9.65 -8.97 55.82
N ASP A 191 -10.96 -9.17 55.56
CA ASP A 191 -12.07 -8.31 56.01
C ASP A 191 -12.88 -9.00 57.12
#